data_AF-A0A183HMN4-F1
#
_entry.id   AF-A0A183HMN4-F1
#
_cell.length_a   1.000
_cell.length_b   1.000
_cell.length_c   1.000
_cell.angle_alpha   90.00
_cell.angle_beta   90.00
_cell.angle_gamma   90.00
#
_symmetry.space_group_name_H-M   'P 1'
#
loop_
_entity.id
_entity.type
_entity.pdbx_description
1 polymer ?
#
loop_
_entity_poly.entity_id
_entity_poly.type
_entity_poly.pdbx_seq_one_letter_code
_entity_poly.pdbx_strand_id
1 'polypeptide(L)'
;MNYLNEPDSLIETSTENPVFGDYDEKSWFGESGVPNLARDPIALFLELLKKPQTMGNLEALIRFSFSQNISFLFRCFYVLIL
;
A
#
# COMPACT_ATOMS: atom_id res chain seq x y z
N MET A 1 -19.49 7.26 -41.59
CA MET A 1 -18.46 8.11 -40.96
C MET A 1 -18.77 8.14 -39.48
N ASN A 2 -18.17 7.20 -38.74
CA ASN A 2 -18.38 7.03 -37.29
C ASN A 2 -17.50 8.03 -36.55
N TYR A 3 -18.09 8.93 -35.76
CA TYR A 3 -17.38 9.67 -34.73
C TYR A 3 -17.40 8.82 -33.46
N LEU A 4 -16.36 8.00 -33.27
CA LEU A 4 -16.03 7.47 -31.95
C LEU A 4 -15.27 8.59 -31.23
N ASN A 5 -15.95 9.33 -30.36
CA ASN A 5 -15.31 10.23 -29.42
C ASN A 5 -14.66 9.38 -28.32
N GLU A 6 -13.34 9.53 -28.16
CA GLU A 6 -12.54 9.01 -27.04
C GLU A 6 -13.17 9.32 -25.68
N PRO A 7 -13.07 8.42 -24.70
CA PRO A 7 -13.17 8.77 -23.30
C PRO A 7 -11.76 8.98 -22.73
N ASP A 8 -11.11 10.09 -23.09
CA ASP A 8 -9.89 10.47 -22.39
C ASP A 8 -10.26 11.10 -21.04
N SER A 9 -9.87 10.36 -20.01
CA SER A 9 -10.06 10.55 -18.60
C SER A 9 -9.70 11.96 -18.12
N LEU A 10 -10.71 12.78 -17.87
CA LEU A 10 -10.61 13.91 -16.94
C LEU A 10 -11.11 13.44 -15.58
N ILE A 11 -10.29 12.65 -14.89
CA ILE A 11 -10.44 12.52 -13.44
C ILE A 11 -9.80 13.78 -12.85
N GLU A 12 -10.60 14.83 -12.69
CA GLU A 12 -10.26 15.96 -11.82
C GLU A 12 -10.20 15.45 -10.37
N THR A 13 -9.06 14.94 -9.94
CA THR A 13 -8.76 14.73 -8.52
C THR A 13 -8.32 16.06 -7.90
N SER A 14 -9.22 17.03 -7.82
CA SER A 14 -8.99 18.31 -7.12
C SER A 14 -9.48 18.27 -5.66
N THR A 15 -9.70 17.07 -5.11
CA THR A 15 -9.86 16.87 -3.66
C THR A 15 -8.56 16.30 -3.12
N GLU A 16 -7.73 17.16 -2.54
CA GLU A 16 -6.57 16.76 -1.75
C GLU A 16 -7.05 15.84 -0.64
N ASN A 17 -6.81 14.55 -0.78
CA ASN A 17 -7.13 13.57 0.24
C ASN A 17 -6.09 13.75 1.36
N PRO A 18 -6.49 14.08 2.61
CA PRO A 18 -5.57 14.41 3.69
C PRO A 18 -4.63 13.25 4.07
N VAL A 19 -4.89 12.04 3.58
CA VAL A 19 -4.00 10.87 3.69
C VAL A 19 -2.73 11.02 2.83
N PHE A 20 -2.76 11.87 1.80
CA PHE A 20 -1.67 12.08 0.84
C PHE A 20 -1.00 13.45 0.97
N GLY A 21 -1.32 14.24 1.99
CA GLY A 21 -0.74 15.58 2.19
C GLY A 21 0.79 15.59 2.30
N ASP A 22 1.37 14.47 2.77
CA ASP A 22 2.83 14.29 2.90
C ASP A 22 3.40 13.34 1.84
N TYR A 23 2.58 12.89 0.87
CA TYR A 23 3.03 11.99 -0.19
C TYR A 23 3.77 12.79 -1.26
N ASP A 24 5.10 12.77 -1.20
CA ASP A 24 5.96 13.31 -2.25
C ASP A 24 6.47 12.20 -3.17
N GLU A 25 5.80 12.01 -4.32
CA GLU A 25 6.16 11.01 -5.33
C GLU A 25 7.63 11.12 -5.76
N LYS A 26 8.18 12.33 -5.86
CA LYS A 26 9.57 12.55 -6.32
C LYS A 26 10.58 12.07 -5.29
N SER A 27 10.27 12.18 -4.00
CA SER A 27 11.12 11.62 -2.94
C SER A 27 11.14 10.09 -2.94
N TRP A 28 10.08 9.46 -3.45
CA TRP A 28 9.92 8.00 -3.43
C TRP A 28 10.38 7.32 -4.72
N PHE A 29 10.24 7.97 -5.88
CA PHE A 29 10.49 7.40 -7.21
C PHE A 29 11.43 8.24 -8.10
N GLY A 30 11.96 9.36 -7.59
CA GLY A 30 12.82 10.29 -8.31
C GLY A 30 12.12 11.02 -9.47
N GLU A 31 12.89 11.77 -10.27
CA GLU A 31 12.36 12.49 -11.44
C GLU A 31 11.71 11.59 -12.50
N SER A 32 12.07 10.31 -12.55
CA SER A 32 11.59 9.42 -13.61
C SER A 32 10.18 8.87 -13.37
N GLY A 33 9.69 8.94 -12.13
CA GLY A 33 8.46 8.24 -11.70
C GLY A 33 8.55 6.71 -11.75
N VAL A 34 9.67 6.16 -12.26
CA VAL A 34 9.94 4.73 -12.34
C VAL A 34 10.86 4.34 -11.18
N PRO A 35 10.43 3.41 -10.30
CA PRO A 35 11.25 2.94 -9.21
C PRO A 35 12.58 2.34 -9.73
N ASN A 36 13.70 2.94 -9.36
CA ASN A 36 15.05 2.47 -9.63
C ASN A 36 15.48 1.46 -8.56
N LEU A 37 15.64 0.19 -8.93
CA LEU A 37 16.04 -0.89 -8.03
C LEU A 37 17.35 -0.64 -7.27
N ALA A 38 18.28 0.13 -7.84
CA ALA A 38 19.59 0.40 -7.23
C ALA A 38 19.56 1.54 -6.19
N ARG A 39 18.49 2.34 -6.15
CA ARG A 39 18.43 3.57 -5.36
C ARG A 39 17.17 3.67 -4.50
N ASP A 40 16.07 3.09 -4.95
CA ASP A 40 14.75 3.34 -4.40
C ASP A 40 14.35 2.18 -3.48
N PRO A 41 14.21 2.42 -2.16
CA PRO A 41 13.93 1.37 -1.19
C PRO A 41 12.63 0.61 -1.49
N ILE A 42 11.63 1.31 -2.04
CA ILE A 42 10.35 0.71 -2.44
C ILE A 42 10.53 -0.22 -3.63
N ALA A 43 11.38 0.14 -4.60
CA ALA A 43 11.66 -0.70 -5.75
C ALA A 43 12.28 -2.03 -5.30
N LEU A 44 13.28 -1.96 -4.41
CA LEU A 44 13.92 -3.13 -3.82
C LEU A 44 12.91 -3.98 -3.03
N PHE A 45 12.05 -3.34 -2.22
CA PHE A 45 11.03 -4.04 -1.47
C PHE A 45 10.03 -4.76 -2.39
N LEU A 46 9.53 -4.10 -3.43
CA LEU A 46 8.65 -4.70 -4.43
C LEU A 46 9.32 -5.86 -5.16
N GLU A 47 10.62 -5.75 -5.48
CA GLU A 47 11.38 -6.85 -6.08
C GLU A 47 11.50 -8.05 -5.14
N LEU A 48 11.71 -7.81 -3.84
CA LEU A 48 11.70 -8.88 -2.84
C LEU A 48 10.34 -9.56 -2.74
N LEU A 49 9.24 -8.79 -2.82
CA LEU A 49 7.87 -9.32 -2.81
C LEU A 49 7.50 -10.12 -4.05
N LYS A 50 8.17 -9.90 -5.19
CA LYS A 50 7.98 -10.76 -6.39
C LYS A 50 8.40 -12.21 -6.13
N LYS A 51 9.23 -12.46 -5.12
CA LYS A 51 9.61 -13.83 -4.72
C LYS A 51 8.47 -14.44 -3.90
N PRO A 52 7.90 -15.59 -4.32
CA PRO A 52 6.75 -16.20 -3.64
C PRO A 52 6.97 -16.47 -2.15
N GLN A 53 8.20 -16.85 -1.79
CA GLN A 53 8.60 -17.10 -0.41
C GLN A 53 8.50 -15.84 0.45
N THR A 54 8.98 -14.71 -0.06
CA THR A 54 8.92 -13.42 0.64
C THR A 54 7.48 -12.95 0.82
N MET A 55 6.65 -13.11 -0.22
CA MET A 55 5.23 -12.78 -0.14
C MET A 55 4.51 -13.64 0.91
N GLY A 56 4.79 -14.95 0.93
CA GLY A 56 4.23 -15.86 1.95
C GLY A 56 4.67 -15.50 3.37
N ASN A 57 5.92 -15.07 3.55
CA ASN A 57 6.42 -14.59 4.84
C ASN A 57 5.72 -13.30 5.28
N LEU A 58 5.51 -12.35 4.36
CA LEU A 58 4.76 -11.13 4.64
C LEU A 58 3.31 -11.44 5.02
N GLU A 59 2.66 -12.35 4.29
CA GLU A 59 1.30 -12.78 4.58
C GLU A 59 1.20 -13.43 5.97
N ALA A 60 2.15 -14.31 6.31
CA ALA A 60 2.23 -14.94 7.62
C ALA A 60 2.40 -13.90 8.75
N LEU A 61 3.26 -12.89 8.54
CA LEU A 61 3.46 -11.81 9.49
C LEU A 61 2.18 -10.98 9.71
N ILE A 62 1.50 -10.61 8.62
CA ILE A 62 0.23 -9.88 8.68
C ILE A 62 -0.82 -10.71 9.44
N ARG A 63 -0.98 -11.99 9.08
CA ARG A 63 -1.92 -12.91 9.75
C ARG A 63 -1.61 -13.05 11.25
N PHE A 64 -0.34 -13.12 11.62
CA PHE A 64 0.09 -13.17 13.02
C PHE A 64 -0.28 -11.88 13.77
N SER A 65 0.02 -10.71 13.20
CA SER A 65 -0.31 -9.41 13.81
C SER A 65 -1.81 -9.21 14.01
N PHE A 66 -2.64 -9.63 13.05
CA PHE A 66 -4.10 -9.58 13.20
C PHE A 66 -4.61 -10.54 14.27
N SER A 67 -4.06 -11.76 14.33
CA SER A 67 -4.43 -12.76 15.34
C SER A 67 -4.13 -12.26 16.77
N GLN A 68 -2.98 -11.62 16.97
CA GLN A 68 -2.63 -11.04 18.28
C GLN A 68 -3.54 -9.88 18.68
N ASN A 69 -3.92 -9.00 17.74
CA ASN A 69 -4.85 -7.90 18.02
C ASN A 69 -6.25 -8.38 18.38
N ILE A 70 -6.77 -9.38 17.65
CA ILE A 70 -8.07 -9.99 17.98
C ILE A 70 -7.99 -10.68 19.35
N SER A 71 -6.91 -11.43 19.63
CA SER A 71 -6.70 -12.06 20.93
C SER A 71 -6.61 -11.03 22.07
N PHE A 72 -5.96 -9.88 21.83
CA PHE A 72 -5.88 -8.80 22.80
C PHE A 72 -7.26 -8.17 23.05
N LEU A 73 -8.02 -7.89 21.99
CA LEU A 73 -9.39 -7.36 22.09
C LEU A 73 -10.31 -8.29 22.88
N PHE A 74 -10.29 -9.60 22.62
CA PHE A 74 -11.07 -10.57 23.40
C PHE A 74 -10.65 -10.62 24.86
N ARG A 75 -9.34 -10.54 25.14
CA ARG A 75 -8.81 -10.57 26.50
C ARG A 75 -9.17 -9.30 27.28
N CYS A 76 -9.17 -8.14 26.64
CA CYS A 76 -9.62 -6.88 27.22
C CYS A 76 -11.13 -6.88 27.48
N PHE A 77 -11.96 -7.37 26.55
CA PHE A 77 -13.40 -7.48 26.76
C PHE A 77 -13.74 -8.47 27.88
N TYR A 78 -13.10 -9.63 27.92
CA TYR A 78 -13.35 -10.64 28.97
C TYR A 78 -13.07 -10.11 30.37
N VAL A 79 -12.01 -9.32 30.55
CA VAL A 79 -11.67 -8.69 31.84
C VAL A 79 -12.61 -7.53 32.19
N LEU A 80 -13.27 -6.90 31.20
CA LEU A 80 -14.18 -5.78 31.45
C LEU A 80 -15.61 -6.22 31.83
N ILE A 81 -15.99 -7.45 31.47
CA ILE A 81 -17.34 -8.01 31.70
C ILE A 81 -17.39 -8.87 32.98
N LEU A 82 -16.26 -9.09 33.66
CA LEU A 82 -16.09 -9.83 34.91
C LEU A 82 -15.77 -8.86 36.05
#